data_AF-A0AAW0L1F5-F1
#
_entry.id   AF-A0AAW0L1F5-F1
#
_cell.length_a   1.000
_cell.length_b   1.000
_cell.length_c   1.000
_cell.angle_alpha   90.00
_cell.angle_beta   90.00
_cell.angle_gamma   90.00
#
_symmetry.space_group_name_H-M   'P 1'
#
loop_
_entity.id
_entity.type
_entity.pdbx_description
1 polymer ?
#
loop_
_entity_poly.entity_id
_entity_poly.type
_entity_poly.pdbx_seq_one_letter_code
_entity_poly.pdbx_strand_id
1 'polypeptide(L)'
;MDKEIEILTRLVANHLHLAQFEPLRAVLLALRSRNPDLALAVLQTIVARSGRFQNILWSDSCPSPPLLTYMSTLELLQQFDDNSNASSAWSFDPETLRLRAEFLLLVQHLIDRVSESMRNNFDIQSLEKEALNEGEGYDERAEVLEREKCEELRDVNGGFDECVRVLDRILELGVKRLKPDADVDVDGNGNDIDMSSVEESELVCLKRVILDYADVFDALCWNIQRQVRGWEGFDSGLAETARSEEEGEDLRVLGLIQRSVQLAHLDTIKECLKEGNVDGAVPRIRFLHTDYGVEEAEYRYV
;
A
#
# COMPACT_ATOMS: atom_id res chain seq x y z
N MET A 1 -13.03 -19.73 33.71
CA MET A 1 -13.24 -19.48 32.27
C MET A 1 -14.01 -20.66 31.72
N ASP A 2 -15.02 -20.43 30.87
CA ASP A 2 -15.79 -21.53 30.26
C ASP A 2 -14.87 -22.38 29.37
N LYS A 3 -14.96 -23.70 29.47
CA LYS A 3 -14.12 -24.63 28.67
C LYS A 3 -14.34 -24.41 27.17
N GLU A 4 -15.55 -24.02 26.78
CA GLU A 4 -15.88 -23.72 25.39
C GLU A 4 -15.13 -22.47 24.89
N ILE A 5 -15.07 -21.41 25.69
CA ILE A 5 -14.32 -20.18 25.37
C ILE A 5 -12.83 -20.50 25.22
N GLU A 6 -12.26 -21.31 26.11
CA GLU A 6 -10.84 -21.71 26.02
C GLU A 6 -10.52 -22.46 24.71
N ILE A 7 -11.40 -23.38 24.30
CA ILE A 7 -11.26 -24.10 23.02
C ILE A 7 -11.37 -23.13 21.84
N LEU A 8 -12.36 -22.24 21.84
CA LEU A 8 -12.55 -21.26 20.77
C LEU A 8 -11.34 -20.32 20.64
N THR A 9 -10.80 -19.81 21.75
CA THR A 9 -9.60 -18.94 21.73
C THR A 9 -8.38 -19.68 21.18
N ARG A 10 -8.21 -20.97 21.51
CA ARG A 10 -7.12 -21.79 20.93
C ARG A 10 -7.31 -22.00 19.43
N LEU A 11 -8.54 -22.21 18.97
CA LEU A 11 -8.86 -22.33 17.54
C LEU A 11 -8.62 -21.02 16.79
N VAL A 12 -8.96 -19.87 17.39
CA VAL A 12 -8.63 -18.54 16.85
C VAL A 12 -7.11 -18.42 16.64
N ALA A 13 -6.32 -18.71 17.67
CA ALA A 13 -4.86 -18.63 17.58
C ALA A 13 -4.30 -19.56 16.50
N ASN A 14 -4.81 -20.78 16.39
CA ASN A 14 -4.39 -21.74 15.37
C ASN A 14 -4.72 -21.28 13.94
N HIS A 15 -5.94 -20.82 13.69
CA HIS A 15 -6.33 -20.37 12.35
C HIS A 15 -5.68 -19.04 11.96
N LEU A 16 -5.37 -18.18 12.94
CA LEU A 16 -4.54 -17.01 12.73
C LEU A 16 -3.09 -17.40 12.36
N HIS A 17 -2.50 -18.34 13.10
CA HIS A 17 -1.16 -18.88 12.83
C HIS A 17 -1.07 -19.51 11.42
N LEU A 18 -2.12 -20.16 10.95
CA LEU A 18 -2.18 -20.77 9.62
C LEU A 18 -2.65 -19.82 8.50
N ALA A 19 -2.91 -18.55 8.83
CA ALA A 19 -3.48 -17.56 7.91
C ALA A 19 -4.74 -18.08 7.17
N GLN A 20 -5.63 -18.77 7.88
CA GLN A 20 -6.87 -19.33 7.35
C GLN A 20 -8.05 -18.45 7.72
N PHE A 21 -8.32 -17.42 6.91
CA PHE A 21 -9.29 -16.39 7.27
C PHE A 21 -10.73 -16.91 7.44
N GLU A 22 -11.26 -17.71 6.51
CA GLU A 22 -12.65 -18.20 6.63
C GLU A 22 -12.87 -19.12 7.86
N PRO A 23 -11.98 -20.08 8.17
CA PRO A 23 -12.03 -20.80 9.44
C PRO A 23 -11.90 -19.88 10.67
N LEU A 24 -10.98 -18.91 10.65
CA LEU A 24 -10.83 -17.92 11.71
C LEU A 24 -12.14 -17.15 11.94
N ARG A 25 -12.75 -16.66 10.86
CA ARG A 25 -14.03 -15.94 10.86
C ARG A 25 -15.16 -16.77 11.47
N ALA A 26 -15.27 -18.04 11.09
CA ALA A 26 -16.28 -18.94 11.66
C ALA A 26 -16.10 -19.13 13.17
N VAL A 27 -14.86 -19.29 13.63
CA VAL A 27 -14.56 -19.41 15.07
C VAL A 27 -14.82 -18.09 15.80
N LEU A 28 -14.51 -16.94 15.21
CA LEU A 28 -14.82 -15.62 15.78
C LEU A 28 -16.32 -15.39 15.92
N LEU A 29 -17.13 -15.80 14.93
CA LEU A 29 -18.59 -15.74 15.02
C LEU A 29 -19.14 -16.62 16.15
N ALA A 30 -18.58 -17.83 16.31
CA ALA A 30 -18.92 -18.70 17.43
C ALA A 30 -18.50 -18.09 18.77
N LEU A 31 -17.28 -17.54 18.85
CA LEU A 31 -16.75 -16.87 20.05
C LEU A 31 -17.61 -15.66 20.43
N ARG A 32 -18.04 -14.85 19.46
CA ARG A 32 -18.91 -13.69 19.69
C ARG A 32 -20.22 -14.07 20.41
N SER A 33 -20.81 -15.21 20.06
CA SER A 33 -22.04 -15.69 20.71
C SER A 33 -21.87 -16.05 22.19
N ARG A 34 -20.63 -16.30 22.62
CA ARG A 34 -20.27 -16.70 24.00
C ARG A 34 -19.61 -15.57 24.78
N ASN A 35 -18.74 -14.80 24.12
CA ASN A 35 -17.98 -13.70 24.68
C ASN A 35 -17.73 -12.65 23.56
N PRO A 36 -18.66 -11.70 23.37
CA PRO A 36 -18.56 -10.68 22.33
C PRO A 36 -17.36 -9.75 22.52
N ASP A 37 -17.03 -9.39 23.77
CA ASP A 37 -15.91 -8.50 24.09
C ASP A 37 -14.57 -9.11 23.69
N LEU A 38 -14.39 -10.42 23.90
CA LEU A 38 -13.17 -11.11 23.49
C LEU A 38 -13.07 -11.24 21.97
N ALA A 39 -14.17 -11.55 21.27
CA ALA A 39 -14.18 -11.59 19.81
C ALA A 39 -13.85 -10.22 19.20
N LEU A 40 -14.42 -9.16 19.77
CA LEU A 40 -14.12 -7.77 19.42
C LEU A 40 -12.63 -7.45 19.63
N ALA A 41 -12.09 -7.76 20.80
CA ALA A 41 -10.69 -7.51 21.14
C ALA A 41 -9.73 -8.23 20.19
N VAL A 42 -10.04 -9.47 19.78
CA VAL A 42 -9.22 -10.18 18.79
C VAL A 42 -9.19 -9.44 17.45
N LEU A 43 -10.37 -9.07 16.91
CA LEU A 43 -10.44 -8.35 15.63
C LEU A 43 -9.72 -7.00 15.71
N GLN A 44 -9.97 -6.22 16.76
CA GLN A 44 -9.28 -4.96 16.99
C GLN A 44 -7.76 -5.14 17.10
N THR A 45 -7.29 -6.20 17.74
CA THR A 45 -5.85 -6.49 17.83
C THR A 45 -5.25 -6.80 16.46
N ILE A 46 -5.95 -7.58 15.63
CA ILE A 46 -5.50 -7.87 14.25
C ILE A 46 -5.40 -6.58 13.44
N VAL A 47 -6.42 -5.73 13.50
CA VAL A 47 -6.43 -4.45 12.76
C VAL A 47 -5.37 -3.49 13.31
N ALA A 48 -5.25 -3.32 14.64
CA ALA A 48 -4.24 -2.43 15.25
C ALA A 48 -2.81 -2.82 14.90
N ARG A 49 -2.55 -4.12 14.75
CA ARG A 49 -1.23 -4.64 14.34
C ARG A 49 -1.06 -4.70 12.82
N SER A 50 -2.01 -4.22 12.03
CA SER A 50 -1.99 -4.34 10.56
C SER A 50 -1.74 -5.78 10.11
N GLY A 51 -2.30 -6.76 10.83
CA GLY A 51 -2.14 -8.18 10.55
C GLY A 51 -0.71 -8.69 10.78
N ARG A 52 0.21 -7.86 11.28
CA ARG A 52 1.62 -8.21 11.48
C ARG A 52 1.80 -8.93 12.81
N PHE A 53 1.75 -10.25 12.74
CA PHE A 53 2.10 -11.12 13.87
C PHE A 53 3.32 -11.96 13.53
N GLN A 54 4.11 -12.24 14.57
CA GLN A 54 5.23 -13.17 14.45
C GLN A 54 4.70 -14.59 14.23
N ASN A 55 5.47 -15.38 13.47
CA ASN A 55 5.21 -16.80 13.24
C ASN A 55 3.88 -17.10 12.52
N ILE A 56 3.36 -16.24 11.65
CA ILE A 56 2.24 -16.63 10.77
C ILE A 56 2.78 -17.43 9.58
N LEU A 57 2.15 -18.57 9.29
CA LEU A 57 2.30 -19.35 8.07
C LEU A 57 1.31 -18.81 7.04
N TRP A 58 1.73 -17.79 6.28
CA TRP A 58 0.91 -17.20 5.22
C TRP A 58 0.46 -18.28 4.22
N SER A 59 -0.82 -18.21 3.83
CA SER A 59 -1.48 -19.22 2.99
C SER A 59 -2.07 -18.59 1.74
N ASP A 60 -2.41 -19.39 0.74
CA ASP A 60 -3.07 -18.87 -0.48
C ASP A 60 -4.42 -18.18 -0.18
N SER A 61 -5.07 -18.54 0.92
CA SER A 61 -6.33 -17.92 1.36
C SER A 61 -6.13 -16.56 2.01
N CYS A 62 -4.94 -16.31 2.56
CA CYS A 62 -4.56 -15.04 3.16
C CYS A 62 -3.03 -14.91 3.07
N PRO A 63 -2.50 -14.37 1.95
CA PRO A 63 -1.08 -14.45 1.65
C PRO A 63 -0.27 -13.30 2.28
N SER A 64 -0.93 -12.28 2.82
CA SER A 64 -0.25 -11.08 3.32
C SER A 64 -0.93 -10.45 4.54
N PRO A 65 -0.16 -9.76 5.40
CA PRO A 65 -0.71 -9.01 6.54
C PRO A 65 -1.76 -7.95 6.14
N PRO A 66 -1.57 -7.15 5.07
CA PRO A 66 -2.58 -6.20 4.62
C PRO A 66 -3.93 -6.85 4.25
N LEU A 67 -3.93 -8.05 3.65
CA LEU A 67 -5.18 -8.76 3.37
C LEU A 67 -5.86 -9.24 4.64
N LEU A 68 -5.10 -9.81 5.58
CA LEU A 68 -5.63 -10.19 6.90
C LEU A 68 -6.27 -8.99 7.60
N THR A 69 -5.60 -7.83 7.52
CA THR A 69 -6.07 -6.57 8.09
C THR A 69 -7.39 -6.16 7.48
N TYR A 70 -7.46 -6.06 6.16
CA TYR A 70 -8.66 -5.63 5.45
C TYR A 70 -9.85 -6.56 5.71
N MET A 71 -9.64 -7.88 5.62
CA MET A 71 -10.71 -8.85 5.86
C MET A 71 -11.18 -8.78 7.33
N SER A 72 -10.27 -8.61 8.28
CA SER A 72 -10.62 -8.42 9.69
C SER A 72 -11.33 -7.09 9.95
N THR A 73 -10.96 -6.02 9.24
CA THR A 73 -11.67 -4.74 9.28
C THR A 73 -13.10 -4.89 8.77
N LEU A 74 -13.31 -5.55 7.63
CA LEU A 74 -14.67 -5.80 7.12
C LEU A 74 -15.50 -6.59 8.12
N GLU A 75 -14.92 -7.61 8.75
CA GLU A 75 -15.63 -8.40 9.76
C GLU A 75 -15.92 -7.59 11.02
N LEU A 76 -14.98 -6.74 11.46
CA LEU A 76 -15.15 -5.84 12.60
C LEU A 76 -16.33 -4.88 12.38
N LEU A 77 -16.40 -4.25 11.20
CA LEU A 77 -17.50 -3.35 10.84
C LEU A 77 -18.82 -4.14 10.76
N GLN A 78 -18.87 -5.20 9.95
CA GLN A 78 -20.08 -5.99 9.78
C GLN A 78 -20.64 -6.59 11.08
N GLN A 79 -19.77 -7.03 12.00
CA GLN A 79 -20.19 -7.69 13.23
C GLN A 79 -20.59 -6.74 14.36
N PHE A 80 -20.09 -5.50 14.36
CA PHE A 80 -20.22 -4.57 15.49
C PHE A 80 -20.74 -3.16 15.12
N ASP A 81 -21.24 -2.99 13.90
CA ASP A 81 -21.96 -1.77 13.45
C ASP A 81 -23.26 -1.52 14.26
N ASP A 82 -23.88 -2.58 14.80
CA ASP A 82 -25.13 -2.50 15.56
C ASP A 82 -24.87 -2.19 17.05
N ASN A 83 -24.97 -0.90 17.41
CA ASN A 83 -24.99 -0.34 18.78
C ASN A 83 -23.69 -0.31 19.61
N SER A 84 -23.08 0.88 19.60
CA SER A 84 -22.57 1.61 20.77
C SER A 84 -21.27 1.19 21.48
N ASN A 85 -20.59 0.10 21.12
CA ASN A 85 -19.32 -0.27 21.82
C ASN A 85 -18.07 -0.40 20.93
N ALA A 86 -18.17 -0.67 19.63
CA ALA A 86 -16.98 -0.70 18.76
C ALA A 86 -16.39 0.70 18.49
N SER A 87 -17.24 1.73 18.50
CA SER A 87 -16.88 3.15 18.33
C SER A 87 -16.13 3.75 19.52
N SER A 88 -16.04 3.09 20.68
CA SER A 88 -15.41 3.71 21.86
C SER A 88 -13.89 3.52 21.91
N ALA A 89 -13.36 2.48 21.25
CA ALA A 89 -11.93 2.17 21.29
C ALA A 89 -11.18 2.69 20.04
N TRP A 90 -11.89 2.90 18.93
CA TRP A 90 -11.35 3.40 17.67
C TRP A 90 -12.10 4.69 17.34
N SER A 91 -11.39 5.82 17.29
CA SER A 91 -11.92 7.17 17.06
C SER A 91 -12.39 7.41 15.62
N PHE A 92 -12.17 6.44 14.72
CA PHE A 92 -12.52 6.55 13.30
C PHE A 92 -13.99 6.24 13.05
N ASP A 93 -14.59 6.93 12.08
CA ASP A 93 -15.82 6.45 11.47
C ASP A 93 -15.56 5.15 10.68
N PRO A 94 -16.59 4.28 10.52
CA PRO A 94 -16.46 3.00 9.81
C PRO A 94 -15.82 3.09 8.43
N GLU A 95 -16.15 4.15 7.68
CA GLU A 95 -15.68 4.31 6.31
C GLU A 95 -14.21 4.72 6.26
N THR A 96 -13.76 5.61 7.15
CA THR A 96 -12.35 5.96 7.31
C THR A 96 -11.50 4.74 7.64
N LEU A 97 -11.94 3.89 8.58
CA LEU A 97 -11.20 2.68 8.96
C LEU A 97 -11.10 1.71 7.75
N ARG A 98 -12.20 1.51 7.03
CA ARG A 98 -12.23 0.69 5.82
C ARG A 98 -11.26 1.22 4.75
N LEU A 99 -11.26 2.52 4.50
CA LEU A 99 -10.38 3.17 3.52
C LEU A 99 -8.90 3.05 3.90
N ARG A 100 -8.55 3.22 5.19
CA ARG A 100 -7.18 3.05 5.68
C ARG A 100 -6.68 1.61 5.55
N ALA A 101 -7.54 0.61 5.79
CA ALA A 101 -7.19 -0.79 5.57
C ALA A 101 -7.06 -1.13 4.07
N GLU A 102 -7.94 -0.59 3.22
CA GLU A 102 -7.90 -0.75 1.76
C GLU A 102 -6.64 -0.10 1.16
N PHE A 103 -6.19 1.03 1.70
CA PHE A 103 -4.93 1.67 1.31
C PHE A 103 -3.74 0.71 1.45
N LEU A 104 -3.64 -0.02 2.56
CA LEU A 104 -2.57 -1.00 2.77
C LEU A 104 -2.59 -2.10 1.70
N LEU A 105 -3.78 -2.56 1.30
CA LEU A 105 -3.94 -3.56 0.26
C LEU A 105 -3.45 -3.06 -1.11
N LEU A 106 -3.82 -1.84 -1.48
CA LEU A 106 -3.43 -1.24 -2.76
C LEU A 106 -1.91 -1.06 -2.83
N VAL A 107 -1.28 -0.58 -1.75
CA VAL A 107 0.17 -0.40 -1.69
C VAL A 107 0.90 -1.75 -1.70
N GLN A 108 0.43 -2.73 -0.92
CA GLN A 108 0.99 -4.09 -0.96
C GLN A 108 0.90 -4.71 -2.36
N HIS A 109 -0.24 -4.51 -3.05
CA HIS A 109 -0.39 -4.99 -4.41
C HIS A 109 0.65 -4.39 -5.36
N LEU A 110 0.94 -3.09 -5.22
CA LEU A 110 1.99 -2.43 -5.99
C LEU A 110 3.38 -3.01 -5.67
N ILE A 111 3.70 -3.22 -4.39
CA ILE A 111 4.97 -3.82 -3.95
C ILE A 111 5.15 -5.21 -4.57
N ASP A 112 4.12 -6.05 -4.51
CA ASP A 112 4.15 -7.41 -5.04
C ASP A 112 4.37 -7.39 -6.56
N ARG A 113 3.67 -6.52 -7.29
CA ARG A 113 3.79 -6.37 -8.74
C ARG A 113 5.16 -5.85 -9.18
N VAL A 114 5.70 -4.86 -8.48
CA VAL A 114 7.04 -4.33 -8.75
C VAL A 114 8.11 -5.40 -8.47
N SER A 115 7.97 -6.11 -7.35
CA SER A 115 8.89 -7.20 -6.99
C SER A 115 8.83 -8.38 -7.98
N GLU A 116 7.64 -8.74 -8.45
CA GLU A 116 7.43 -9.75 -9.49
C GLU A 116 8.09 -9.30 -10.81
N SER A 117 7.89 -8.05 -11.22
CA SER A 117 8.53 -7.49 -12.42
C SER A 117 10.06 -7.51 -12.33
N MET A 118 10.62 -7.23 -11.15
CA MET A 118 12.07 -7.29 -10.91
C MET A 118 12.62 -8.72 -11.06
N ARG A 119 11.91 -9.71 -10.52
CA ARG A 119 12.28 -11.14 -10.67
C ARG A 119 12.20 -11.60 -12.12
N ASN A 120 11.12 -11.27 -12.82
CA ASN A 120 10.94 -11.64 -14.22
C ASN A 120 12.04 -11.04 -15.12
N ASN A 121 12.45 -9.80 -14.85
CA ASN A 121 13.57 -9.17 -15.56
C ASN A 121 14.89 -9.91 -15.31
N PHE A 122 15.13 -10.37 -14.08
CA PHE A 122 16.32 -11.16 -13.75
C PHE A 122 16.32 -12.53 -14.44
N ASP A 123 15.17 -13.21 -14.45
CA ASP A 123 15.04 -14.52 -15.09
C ASP A 123 15.29 -14.44 -16.61
N ILE A 124 14.74 -13.42 -17.29
CA ILE A 124 15.00 -13.17 -18.71
C ILE A 124 16.49 -12.93 -18.96
N GLN A 125 17.15 -12.13 -18.13
CA GLN A 125 18.60 -11.89 -18.25
C GLN A 125 19.43 -13.16 -18.07
N SER A 126 19.03 -14.05 -17.15
CA SER A 126 19.72 -15.32 -16.94
C SER A 126 19.62 -16.23 -18.16
N LEU A 127 18.43 -16.31 -18.78
CA LEU A 127 18.18 -17.10 -19.99
C LEU A 127 18.90 -16.54 -21.22
N GLU A 128 18.93 -15.20 -21.39
CA GLU A 128 19.70 -14.57 -22.48
C GLU A 128 21.19 -14.88 -22.35
N LYS A 129 21.74 -14.84 -21.13
CA LYS A 129 23.15 -15.13 -20.88
C LYS A 129 23.51 -16.60 -21.11
N GLU A 130 22.60 -17.53 -20.81
CA GLU A 130 22.78 -18.95 -21.09
C GLU A 130 22.71 -19.26 -22.59
N ALA A 131 21.76 -18.66 -23.32
CA ALA A 131 21.62 -18.83 -24.77
C ALA A 131 22.83 -18.29 -25.57
N LEU A 132 23.48 -17.25 -25.06
CA LEU A 132 24.68 -16.66 -25.68
C LEU A 132 25.96 -17.48 -25.40
N ASN A 133 26.06 -18.14 -24.24
CA ASN A 133 27.19 -19.02 -23.94
C ASN A 133 27.19 -20.32 -24.76
N GLU A 134 26.04 -20.73 -25.29
CA GLU A 134 25.93 -21.88 -26.19
C GLU A 134 26.24 -21.53 -27.67
N GLY A 135 26.32 -20.24 -28.02
CA GLY A 135 26.54 -19.73 -29.37
C GLY A 135 27.92 -19.08 -29.61
N GLU A 136 28.95 -19.91 -29.72
CA GLU A 136 30.22 -19.73 -30.48
C GLU A 136 31.07 -18.43 -30.37
N GLY A 137 32.37 -18.64 -30.13
CA GLY A 137 33.43 -17.86 -30.80
C GLY A 137 33.83 -16.51 -30.16
N TYR A 138 35.07 -16.45 -29.69
CA TYR A 138 35.71 -15.24 -29.16
C TYR A 138 35.69 -14.06 -30.18
N ASP A 139 34.82 -13.07 -29.96
CA ASP A 139 34.91 -11.73 -30.56
C ASP A 139 34.96 -10.67 -29.45
N GLU A 140 36.13 -10.05 -29.29
CA GLU A 140 36.47 -9.05 -28.26
C GLU A 140 35.61 -7.76 -28.39
N ARG A 141 34.98 -7.54 -29.56
CA ARG A 141 34.03 -6.43 -29.78
C ARG A 141 32.64 -6.70 -29.22
N ALA A 142 32.26 -7.97 -29.08
CA ALA A 142 31.01 -8.37 -28.43
C ALA A 142 31.10 -8.12 -26.91
N GLU A 143 32.24 -8.39 -26.28
CA GLU A 143 32.42 -8.17 -24.83
C GLU A 143 32.25 -6.70 -24.40
N VAL A 144 32.65 -5.72 -25.23
CA VAL A 144 32.49 -4.29 -24.90
C VAL A 144 31.02 -3.86 -24.99
N LEU A 145 30.32 -4.27 -26.04
CA LEU A 145 28.88 -4.03 -26.20
C LEU A 145 28.06 -4.76 -25.12
N GLU A 146 28.51 -5.95 -24.70
CA GLU A 146 27.93 -6.70 -23.59
C GLU A 146 28.13 -6.00 -22.25
N ARG A 147 29.30 -5.39 -22.02
CA ARG A 147 29.57 -4.62 -20.80
C ARG A 147 28.68 -3.37 -20.73
N GLU A 148 28.55 -2.65 -21.85
CA GLU A 148 27.68 -1.48 -21.96
C GLU A 148 26.20 -1.87 -21.77
N LYS A 149 25.74 -2.96 -22.38
CA LYS A 149 24.36 -3.45 -22.23
C LYS A 149 24.06 -3.97 -20.81
N CYS A 150 25.01 -4.64 -20.16
CA CYS A 150 24.88 -5.05 -18.76
C CYS A 150 24.91 -3.86 -17.78
N GLU A 151 25.64 -2.79 -18.09
CA GLU A 151 25.64 -1.55 -17.30
C GLU A 151 24.30 -0.80 -17.45
N GLU A 152 23.77 -0.66 -18.67
CA GLU A 152 22.43 -0.10 -18.90
C GLU A 152 21.32 -0.90 -18.20
N LEU A 153 21.42 -2.24 -18.19
CA LEU A 153 20.45 -3.11 -17.52
C LEU A 153 20.57 -3.08 -15.99
N ARG A 154 21.77 -2.81 -15.44
CA ARG A 154 21.96 -2.57 -13.99
C ARG A 154 21.35 -1.26 -13.54
N ASP A 155 21.45 -0.21 -14.35
CA ASP A 155 20.78 1.08 -14.08
C ASP A 155 19.25 0.95 -14.09
N VAL A 156 18.69 0.08 -14.94
CA VAL A 156 17.24 -0.22 -14.95
C VAL A 156 16.80 -1.00 -13.71
N ASN A 157 17.61 -1.96 -13.22
CA ASN A 157 17.25 -2.77 -12.05
C ASN A 157 17.42 -2.01 -10.73
N GLY A 158 18.44 -1.15 -10.63
CA GLY A 158 18.63 -0.27 -9.46
C GLY A 158 17.47 0.70 -9.23
N GLY A 159 16.73 1.06 -10.28
CA GLY A 159 15.53 1.89 -10.17
C GLY A 159 14.35 1.20 -9.49
N PHE A 160 14.19 -0.12 -9.64
CA PHE A 160 13.08 -0.85 -9.02
C PHE A 160 13.29 -1.12 -7.53
N ASP A 161 14.54 -1.34 -7.08
CA ASP A 161 14.87 -1.45 -5.65
C ASP A 161 14.46 -0.18 -4.90
N GLU A 162 14.73 0.99 -5.50
CA GLU A 162 14.31 2.28 -4.96
C GLU A 162 12.77 2.43 -4.93
N CYS A 163 12.08 1.99 -5.98
CA CYS A 163 10.62 2.01 -6.02
C CYS A 163 10.00 1.17 -4.91
N VAL A 164 10.50 -0.05 -4.70
CA VAL A 164 10.02 -0.94 -3.62
C VAL A 164 10.26 -0.29 -2.26
N ARG A 165 11.45 0.29 -2.05
CA ARG A 165 11.80 0.99 -0.81
C ARG A 165 10.84 2.15 -0.52
N VAL A 166 10.51 2.95 -1.52
CA VAL A 166 9.55 4.08 -1.36
C VAL A 166 8.14 3.56 -1.09
N LEU A 167 7.69 2.51 -1.80
CA LEU A 167 6.39 1.88 -1.56
C LEU A 167 6.29 1.25 -0.16
N ASP A 168 7.35 0.64 0.35
CA ASP A 168 7.40 0.12 1.72
C ASP A 168 7.21 1.25 2.75
N ARG A 169 7.86 2.40 2.56
CA ARG A 169 7.64 3.58 3.44
C ARG A 169 6.20 4.10 3.37
N ILE A 170 5.60 4.12 2.18
CA ILE A 170 4.19 4.47 2.00
C ILE A 170 3.29 3.47 2.73
N LEU A 171 3.60 2.18 2.68
CA LEU A 171 2.86 1.13 3.40
C LEU A 171 2.95 1.35 4.91
N GLU A 172 4.15 1.62 5.43
CA GLU A 172 4.38 1.89 6.85
C GLU A 172 3.66 3.16 7.34
N LEU A 173 3.56 4.20 6.51
CA LEU A 173 2.72 5.36 6.80
C LEU A 173 1.25 4.95 6.95
N GLY A 174 0.75 4.06 6.09
CA GLY A 174 -0.59 3.50 6.23
C GLY A 174 -0.78 2.72 7.53
N VAL A 175 0.23 1.94 7.94
CA VAL A 175 0.22 1.14 9.18
C VAL A 175 0.18 2.04 10.41
N LYS A 176 0.99 3.11 10.42
CA LYS A 176 0.97 4.13 11.48
C LYS A 176 -0.45 4.70 11.64
N ARG A 177 -1.08 5.05 10.53
CA ARG A 177 -2.43 5.63 10.48
C ARG A 177 -3.54 4.64 10.84
N LEU A 178 -3.27 3.34 10.93
CA LEU A 178 -4.29 2.37 11.34
C LEU A 178 -4.39 2.24 12.87
N LYS A 179 -3.39 2.72 13.63
CA LYS A 179 -3.40 2.62 15.10
C LYS A 179 -4.44 3.57 15.71
N PRO A 180 -5.18 3.15 16.75
CA PRO A 180 -6.07 4.03 17.49
C PRO A 180 -5.27 5.07 18.31
N ASP A 181 -5.83 6.26 18.52
CA ASP A 181 -5.18 7.37 19.25
C ASP A 181 -4.86 7.06 20.73
N ALA A 182 -5.46 6.01 21.28
CA ALA A 182 -5.15 5.53 22.61
C ALA A 182 -4.02 4.52 22.53
N ASP A 183 -2.79 4.95 22.85
CA ASP A 183 -1.61 4.11 23.03
C ASP A 183 -1.95 2.86 23.84
N VAL A 184 -2.15 1.73 23.14
CA VAL A 184 -2.01 0.41 23.74
C VAL A 184 -0.63 -0.09 23.31
N ASP A 185 0.38 0.38 24.03
CA ASP A 185 1.72 -0.20 24.04
C ASP A 185 1.62 -1.65 24.54
N VAL A 186 1.25 -2.56 23.65
CA VAL A 186 1.41 -3.99 23.84
C VAL A 186 2.55 -4.43 22.95
N ASP A 187 3.73 -4.44 23.56
CA ASP A 187 5.07 -4.77 23.04
C ASP A 187 5.91 -3.56 22.62
N GLY A 188 6.61 -2.99 23.62
CA GLY A 188 7.77 -2.11 23.46
C GLY A 188 8.98 -2.84 22.86
N ASN A 189 8.81 -3.35 21.64
CA ASN A 189 9.90 -3.85 20.79
C ASN A 189 9.61 -3.51 19.33
N GLY A 190 9.21 -2.27 19.08
CA GLY A 190 9.33 -1.67 17.75
C GLY A 190 10.75 -1.15 17.62
N ASN A 191 11.51 -1.67 16.66
CA ASN A 191 12.49 -0.81 16.01
C ASN A 191 11.67 0.38 15.51
N ASP A 192 11.78 1.52 16.18
CA ASP A 192 11.49 2.81 15.55
C ASP A 192 12.50 2.91 14.42
N ILE A 193 12.16 2.29 13.28
CA ILE A 193 12.74 2.64 12.01
C ILE A 193 12.45 4.12 11.94
N ASP A 194 13.51 4.91 11.95
CA ASP A 194 13.48 6.34 11.68
C ASP A 194 12.73 6.52 10.35
N MET A 195 11.42 6.71 10.46
CA MET A 195 10.50 6.76 9.35
C MET A 195 10.62 8.17 8.79
N SER A 196 11.73 8.42 8.09
CA SER A 196 11.90 9.63 7.31
C SER A 196 10.66 9.81 6.44
N SER A 197 10.00 10.96 6.58
CA SER A 197 8.84 11.30 5.78
C SER A 197 9.18 11.20 4.30
N VAL A 198 8.25 10.69 3.50
CA VAL A 198 8.45 10.55 2.05
C VAL A 198 8.42 11.92 1.41
N GLU A 199 9.53 12.32 0.79
CA GLU A 199 9.65 13.60 0.09
C GLU A 199 9.17 13.50 -1.37
N GLU A 200 8.76 14.62 -1.96
CA GLU A 200 8.34 14.68 -3.38
C GLU A 200 9.45 14.22 -4.33
N SER A 201 10.72 14.48 -3.98
CA SER A 201 11.89 14.07 -4.75
C SER A 201 12.06 12.55 -4.84
N GLU A 202 11.67 11.82 -3.79
CA GLU A 202 11.75 10.36 -3.74
C GLU A 202 10.69 9.71 -4.64
N LEU A 203 9.50 10.32 -4.74
CA LEU A 203 8.39 9.81 -5.55
C LEU A 203 8.69 9.82 -7.05
N VAL A 204 9.72 10.56 -7.50
CA VAL A 204 10.13 10.61 -8.92
C VAL A 204 10.53 9.21 -9.43
N CYS A 205 11.09 8.35 -8.58
CA CYS A 205 11.44 6.98 -9.00
C CYS A 205 10.21 6.16 -9.43
N LEU A 206 9.03 6.47 -8.89
CA LEU A 206 7.79 5.76 -9.18
C LEU A 206 7.20 6.10 -10.55
N LYS A 207 7.71 7.11 -11.28
CA LYS A 207 7.14 7.58 -12.56
C LYS A 207 6.85 6.42 -13.53
N ARG A 208 7.80 5.50 -13.71
CA ARG A 208 7.61 4.33 -14.58
C ARG A 208 6.55 3.38 -14.02
N VAL A 209 6.63 3.06 -12.73
CA VAL A 209 5.71 2.15 -12.03
C VAL A 209 4.27 2.67 -12.07
N ILE A 210 4.09 3.99 -11.94
CA ILE A 210 2.79 4.66 -12.07
C ILE A 210 2.20 4.42 -13.46
N LEU A 211 3.02 4.52 -14.50
CA LEU A 211 2.55 4.35 -15.86
C LEU A 211 2.24 2.88 -16.21
N ASP A 212 3.01 1.94 -15.65
CA ASP A 212 2.85 0.50 -15.85
C ASP A 212 1.63 -0.06 -15.08
N TYR A 213 1.33 0.50 -13.90
CA TYR A 213 0.23 0.08 -13.03
C TYR A 213 -0.81 1.19 -12.78
N ALA A 214 -1.11 1.96 -13.83
CA ALA A 214 -1.93 3.17 -13.74
C ALA A 214 -3.31 2.94 -13.11
N ASP A 215 -3.99 1.83 -13.40
CA ASP A 215 -5.30 1.54 -12.83
C ASP A 215 -5.24 1.31 -11.29
N VAL A 216 -4.13 0.75 -10.78
CA VAL A 216 -3.94 0.53 -9.33
C VAL A 216 -3.61 1.86 -8.64
N PHE A 217 -2.78 2.71 -9.25
CA PHE A 217 -2.51 4.04 -8.74
C PHE A 217 -3.74 4.95 -8.78
N ASP A 218 -4.59 4.86 -9.81
CA ASP A 218 -5.87 5.59 -9.85
C ASP A 218 -6.79 5.17 -8.70
N ALA A 219 -6.90 3.86 -8.43
CA ALA A 219 -7.63 3.35 -7.27
C ALA A 219 -7.04 3.84 -5.94
N LEU A 220 -5.70 3.90 -5.84
CA LEU A 220 -5.00 4.45 -4.68
C LEU A 220 -5.27 5.94 -4.49
N CYS A 221 -5.19 6.74 -5.56
CA CYS A 221 -5.49 8.17 -5.52
C CYS A 221 -6.96 8.44 -5.17
N TRP A 222 -7.89 7.62 -5.67
CA TRP A 222 -9.29 7.70 -5.29
C TRP A 222 -9.50 7.37 -3.81
N ASN A 223 -8.85 6.31 -3.32
CA ASN A 223 -8.89 5.95 -1.91
C ASN A 223 -8.34 7.09 -1.03
N ILE A 224 -7.18 7.64 -1.38
CA ILE A 224 -6.59 8.81 -0.70
C ILE A 224 -7.57 9.98 -0.71
N GLN A 225 -8.17 10.30 -1.86
CA GLN A 225 -9.09 11.41 -1.99
C GLN A 225 -10.26 11.27 -1.01
N ARG A 226 -10.77 10.06 -0.83
CA ARG A 226 -11.86 9.80 0.12
C ARG A 226 -11.42 9.87 1.58
N GLN A 227 -10.16 9.57 1.88
CA GLN A 227 -9.60 9.77 3.23
C GLN A 227 -9.35 11.26 3.54
N VAL A 228 -9.04 12.06 2.52
CA VAL A 228 -8.68 13.48 2.65
C VAL A 228 -9.90 14.42 2.50
N ARG A 229 -10.98 13.98 1.83
CA ARG A 229 -12.23 14.76 1.70
C ARG A 229 -12.77 15.17 3.06
N GLY A 230 -12.85 16.49 3.28
CA GLY A 230 -13.08 17.12 4.60
C GLY A 230 -11.89 17.95 5.10
N TRP A 231 -10.73 17.83 4.46
CA TRP A 231 -9.55 18.67 4.66
C TRP A 231 -9.55 19.94 3.78
N GLU A 232 -10.46 20.07 2.81
CA GLU A 232 -10.52 21.19 1.84
C GLU A 232 -10.68 22.62 2.44
N GLY A 233 -10.63 22.78 3.77
CA GLY A 233 -10.59 24.05 4.49
C GLY A 233 -9.20 24.60 4.85
N PHE A 234 -8.10 24.11 4.26
CA PHE A 234 -6.74 24.52 4.66
C PHE A 234 -6.25 25.86 4.11
N ASP A 235 -7.14 26.63 3.48
CA ASP A 235 -6.95 28.06 3.25
C ASP A 235 -7.73 28.93 4.28
N SER A 236 -8.36 28.29 5.28
CA SER A 236 -9.03 28.95 6.40
C SER A 236 -8.38 28.51 7.71
N GLY A 237 -7.49 29.36 8.26
CA GLY A 237 -6.70 29.14 9.48
C GLY A 237 -7.49 29.01 10.80
N LEU A 238 -8.62 28.31 10.78
CA LEU A 238 -9.51 28.06 11.92
C LEU A 238 -9.65 26.56 12.26
N ALA A 239 -9.26 25.64 11.37
CA ALA A 239 -9.35 24.19 11.61
C ALA A 239 -8.06 23.55 12.18
N GLU A 240 -6.97 24.30 12.32
CA GLU A 240 -5.67 23.81 12.83
C GLU A 240 -5.64 23.52 14.35
N THR A 241 -6.67 23.89 15.10
CA THR A 241 -6.61 23.85 16.57
C THR A 241 -6.98 22.50 17.21
N ALA A 242 -7.27 21.45 16.43
CA ALA A 242 -7.79 20.18 16.97
C ALA A 242 -7.04 18.91 16.53
N ARG A 243 -6.03 18.97 15.67
CA ARG A 243 -5.34 17.78 15.13
C ARG A 243 -3.83 17.87 15.29
N SER A 244 -3.18 16.73 15.53
CA SER A 244 -1.74 16.65 15.79
C SER A 244 -0.92 17.08 14.57
N GLU A 245 0.24 17.70 14.79
CA GLU A 245 1.20 18.04 13.73
C GLU A 245 1.56 16.80 12.87
N GLU A 246 1.62 15.63 13.49
CA GLU A 246 1.90 14.35 12.80
C GLU A 246 0.81 13.94 11.80
N GLU A 247 -0.47 14.13 12.13
CA GLU A 247 -1.55 13.85 11.17
C GLU A 247 -1.47 14.79 9.96
N GLY A 248 -1.02 16.03 10.20
CA GLY A 248 -0.76 17.03 9.19
C GLY A 248 0.33 16.60 8.20
N GLU A 249 1.41 16.00 8.68
CA GLU A 249 2.50 15.51 7.84
C GLU A 249 2.10 14.26 7.04
N ASP A 250 1.47 13.29 7.69
CA ASP A 250 1.04 12.04 7.05
C ASP A 250 0.17 12.29 5.83
N LEU A 251 -0.79 13.18 5.97
CA LEU A 251 -1.73 13.48 4.92
C LEU A 251 -1.14 14.42 3.84
N ARG A 252 -0.09 15.21 4.14
CA ARG A 252 0.72 15.89 3.10
C ARG A 252 1.37 14.87 2.18
N VAL A 253 1.94 13.79 2.74
CA VAL A 253 2.53 12.71 1.95
C VAL A 253 1.50 12.07 1.02
N LEU A 254 0.26 11.86 1.49
CA LEU A 254 -0.81 11.36 0.61
C LEU A 254 -1.12 12.29 -0.57
N GLY A 255 -1.13 13.61 -0.32
CA GLY A 255 -1.27 14.62 -1.37
C GLY A 255 -0.11 14.58 -2.37
N LEU A 256 1.12 14.36 -1.90
CA LEU A 256 2.29 14.19 -2.77
C LEU A 256 2.17 12.94 -3.67
N ILE A 257 1.62 11.84 -3.15
CA ILE A 257 1.35 10.63 -3.95
C ILE A 257 0.38 10.95 -5.10
N GLN A 258 -0.75 11.60 -4.79
CA GLN A 258 -1.73 12.01 -5.81
C GLN A 258 -1.11 12.93 -6.87
N ARG A 259 -0.37 13.96 -6.42
CA ARG A 259 0.33 14.90 -7.31
C ARG A 259 1.36 14.20 -8.20
N SER A 260 2.15 13.28 -7.65
CA SER A 260 3.15 12.52 -8.42
C SER A 260 2.50 11.68 -9.52
N VAL A 261 1.36 11.05 -9.24
CA VAL A 261 0.58 10.31 -10.25
C VAL A 261 0.09 11.24 -11.37
N GLN A 262 -0.43 12.41 -11.03
CA GLN A 262 -0.87 13.40 -12.01
C GLN A 262 0.28 13.89 -12.89
N LEU A 263 1.42 14.23 -12.30
CA LEU A 263 2.61 14.69 -13.03
C LEU A 263 3.15 13.62 -13.96
N ALA A 264 3.20 12.34 -13.53
CA ALA A 264 3.66 11.24 -14.37
C ALA A 264 2.80 11.09 -15.64
N HIS A 265 1.47 11.16 -15.50
CA HIS A 265 0.55 11.10 -16.64
C HIS A 265 0.66 12.35 -17.53
N LEU A 266 0.70 13.55 -16.96
CA LEU A 266 0.83 14.81 -17.70
C LEU A 266 2.13 14.88 -18.51
N ASP A 267 3.26 14.54 -17.90
CA ASP A 267 4.56 14.52 -18.57
C ASP A 267 4.54 13.58 -19.78
N THR A 268 3.98 12.38 -19.60
CA THR A 268 3.87 11.38 -20.66
C THR A 268 2.99 11.87 -21.80
N ILE A 269 1.88 12.57 -21.49
CA ILE A 269 1.03 13.16 -22.53
C ILE A 269 1.79 14.27 -23.26
N LYS A 270 2.48 15.17 -22.54
CA LYS A 270 3.29 16.24 -23.15
C LYS A 270 4.37 15.67 -24.07
N GLU A 271 5.01 14.56 -23.70
CA GLU A 271 5.98 13.84 -24.54
C GLU A 271 5.31 13.24 -25.79
N CYS A 272 4.20 12.51 -25.63
CA CYS A 272 3.45 11.95 -26.75
C CYS A 272 2.99 13.02 -27.76
N LEU A 273 2.52 14.17 -27.28
CA LEU A 273 2.09 15.28 -28.13
C LEU A 273 3.26 15.92 -28.90
N LYS A 274 4.44 16.06 -28.26
CA LYS A 274 5.65 16.54 -28.95
C LYS A 274 6.08 15.61 -30.09
N GLU A 275 5.87 14.30 -29.92
CA GLU A 275 6.18 13.28 -30.91
C GLU A 275 5.08 13.08 -31.96
N GLY A 276 3.95 13.76 -31.83
CA GLY A 276 2.77 13.57 -32.69
C GLY A 276 2.04 12.24 -32.46
N ASN A 277 2.35 11.54 -31.37
CA ASN A 277 1.77 10.26 -30.98
C ASN A 277 0.46 10.45 -30.19
N VAL A 278 -0.62 10.79 -30.89
CA VAL A 278 -1.94 10.99 -30.25
C VAL A 278 -2.46 9.69 -29.61
N ASP A 279 -2.20 8.55 -30.24
CA ASP A 279 -2.69 7.25 -29.76
C ASP A 279 -2.07 6.86 -28.41
N GLY A 280 -0.84 7.30 -28.12
CA GLY A 280 -0.19 7.15 -26.81
C GLY A 280 -0.73 8.10 -25.74
N ALA A 281 -1.17 9.30 -26.13
CA ALA A 281 -1.67 10.32 -25.22
C ALA A 281 -3.10 10.04 -24.72
N VAL A 282 -4.01 9.66 -25.63
CA VAL A 282 -5.45 9.55 -25.34
C VAL A 282 -5.78 8.63 -24.14
N PRO A 283 -5.18 7.43 -24.00
CA PRO A 283 -5.50 6.53 -22.88
C PRO A 283 -5.10 7.08 -21.51
N ARG A 284 -4.18 8.07 -21.46
CA ARG A 284 -3.66 8.65 -20.21
C ARG A 284 -4.61 9.71 -19.62
N ILE A 285 -5.45 10.33 -20.46
CA ILE A 285 -6.38 11.41 -20.05
C ILE A 285 -7.34 10.95 -18.94
N ARG A 286 -7.76 9.67 -18.97
CA ARG A 286 -8.70 9.11 -17.98
C ARG A 286 -8.20 9.14 -16.53
N PHE A 287 -6.89 9.29 -16.34
CA PHE A 287 -6.24 9.31 -15.03
C PHE A 287 -5.99 10.74 -14.51
N LEU A 288 -6.38 11.76 -15.28
CA LEU A 288 -6.20 13.15 -14.89
C LEU A 288 -7.36 13.64 -14.02
N HIS A 289 -7.03 14.15 -12.84
CA HIS A 289 -7.97 14.67 -11.85
C HIS A 289 -7.50 16.03 -11.33
N THR A 290 -8.33 17.05 -11.50
CA THR A 290 -7.97 18.45 -11.20
C THR A 290 -7.85 18.75 -9.71
N ASP A 291 -8.40 17.89 -8.85
CA ASP A 291 -8.38 18.02 -7.38
C ASP A 291 -7.16 17.35 -6.72
N TYR A 292 -6.21 16.80 -7.49
CA TYR A 292 -5.07 16.02 -6.99
C TYR A 292 -3.77 16.83 -6.85
N GLY A 293 -3.88 18.14 -6.60
CA GLY A 293 -2.75 18.98 -6.17
C GLY A 293 -1.82 19.49 -7.28
N VAL A 294 -2.21 19.38 -8.54
CA VAL A 294 -1.51 20.00 -9.69
C VAL A 294 -2.25 21.27 -10.11
N GLU A 295 -1.50 22.35 -10.40
CA GLU A 295 -2.07 23.63 -10.80
C GLU A 295 -2.82 23.54 -12.15
N GLU A 296 -3.95 24.23 -12.27
CA GLU A 296 -4.76 24.24 -13.50
C GLU A 296 -3.95 24.66 -14.74
N ALA A 297 -2.95 25.53 -14.56
CA ALA A 297 -2.06 25.97 -15.63
C ALA A 297 -1.31 24.81 -16.30
N GLU A 298 -0.90 23.79 -15.54
CA GLU A 298 -0.17 22.62 -16.05
C GLU A 298 -1.03 21.77 -16.98
N TYR A 299 -2.35 21.73 -16.74
CA TYR A 299 -3.31 21.01 -17.58
C TYR A 299 -3.62 21.73 -18.89
N ARG A 300 -3.51 23.08 -18.92
CA ARG A 300 -3.84 23.87 -20.13
C ARG A 300 -2.81 23.74 -21.25
N TYR A 301 -1.62 23.21 -20.95
CA TYR A 301 -0.55 23.00 -21.93
C TYR A 301 -0.61 21.62 -22.61
N VAL A 302 -1.63 20.83 -22.31
CA VAL A 302 -1.93 19.50 -22.87
C VAL A 302 -3.21 19.59 -23.70
#